data_AF-A0A150MMQ0-F1
#
_entry.id   AF-A0A150MMQ0-F1
#
_cell.length_a   1.000
_cell.length_b   1.000
_cell.length_c   1.000
_cell.angle_alpha   90.00
_cell.angle_beta   90.00
_cell.angle_gamma   90.00
#
_symmetry.space_group_name_H-M   'P 1'
#
loop_
_entity.id
_entity.type
_entity.pdbx_description
1 polymer ?
#
loop_
_entity_poly.entity_id
_entity_poly.type
_entity_poly.pdbx_seq_one_letter_code
_entity_poly.pdbx_strand_id
1 'polypeptide(L)'
;MRKLVPIAMIIAAFLCIISLFPFSSHQPTKETIIFFPINPHVKFHDAKTKLQLQPRKREGKYSLLWSTSSSLDRNAYLRQDISLLFADGRLVDRLSKWKNNVQTLVQEKKVTAKDSHLFQTISFHHGELHEGNAITSSQTMTSDYLYVIDSPYSPLASFHRATTRDEKEWQKVLNKTTNEFLQQKAQSLLSHFSINSQQYYSFYLPDLIIYNEQPLPDLSMEKTQEILGKLWEGIYKSYFLGIKKEDGSILSPIGSTIPLILISKDYSHLMVLTETKDGEKIQLIQQISS
;
A
#
# COMPACT_ATOMS: atom_id res chain seq x y z
N MET A 1 -53.08 -27.78 27.08
CA MET A 1 -52.40 -28.29 25.85
C MET A 1 -52.82 -27.55 24.57
N ARG A 2 -54.11 -27.23 24.31
CA ARG A 2 -54.57 -26.53 23.08
C ARG A 2 -53.99 -25.13 22.81
N LYS A 3 -53.50 -24.39 23.81
CA LYS A 3 -52.93 -23.04 23.64
C LYS A 3 -51.43 -23.00 23.32
N LEU A 4 -50.72 -24.13 23.43
CA LEU A 4 -49.28 -24.23 23.15
C LEU A 4 -48.98 -24.56 21.68
N VAL A 5 -49.88 -25.28 21.02
CA VAL A 5 -49.79 -25.64 19.60
C VAL A 5 -49.71 -24.41 18.66
N PRO A 6 -50.53 -23.36 18.82
CA PRO A 6 -50.41 -22.18 17.94
C PRO A 6 -49.10 -21.42 18.17
N ILE A 7 -48.61 -21.38 19.41
CA ILE A 7 -47.32 -20.72 19.74
C ILE A 7 -46.16 -21.49 19.13
N ALA A 8 -46.17 -22.82 19.21
CA ALA A 8 -45.16 -23.68 18.59
C ALA A 8 -45.15 -23.54 17.06
N MET A 9 -46.32 -23.42 16.41
CA MET A 9 -46.41 -23.16 14.97
C MET A 9 -45.87 -21.79 14.58
N ILE A 10 -46.15 -20.74 15.37
CA ILE A 10 -45.61 -19.40 15.10
C ILE A 10 -44.09 -19.38 15.23
N ILE A 11 -43.54 -20.05 16.25
CA ILE A 11 -42.08 -20.15 16.45
C ILE A 11 -41.43 -20.94 15.30
N ALA A 12 -42.03 -22.05 14.87
CA ALA A 12 -41.54 -22.84 13.75
C ALA A 12 -41.57 -22.02 12.44
N ALA A 13 -42.65 -21.29 12.18
CA ALA A 13 -42.75 -20.40 11.03
C ALA A 13 -41.69 -19.28 11.07
N PHE A 14 -41.45 -18.69 12.24
CA PHE A 14 -40.45 -17.64 12.42
C PHE A 14 -39.02 -18.16 12.20
N LEU A 15 -38.71 -19.37 12.69
CA LEU A 15 -37.42 -20.03 12.46
C LEU A 15 -37.21 -20.40 10.99
N CYS A 16 -38.24 -20.86 10.29
CA CYS A 16 -38.17 -21.10 8.84
C CYS A 16 -37.92 -19.80 8.06
N ILE A 17 -38.56 -18.69 8.43
CA ILE A 17 -38.34 -17.39 7.78
C ILE A 17 -36.90 -16.90 8.01
N ILE A 18 -36.35 -17.03 9.22
CA ILE A 18 -34.95 -16.66 9.51
C ILE A 18 -33.97 -17.54 8.72
N SER A 19 -34.27 -18.84 8.54
CA SER A 19 -33.43 -19.75 7.74
C SER A 19 -33.45 -19.47 6.23
N LEU A 20 -34.49 -18.77 5.75
CA LEU A 20 -34.64 -18.37 4.34
C LEU A 20 -34.02 -17.00 4.05
N PHE A 21 -33.70 -16.20 5.07
CA PHE A 21 -32.85 -15.03 4.88
C PHE A 21 -31.42 -15.53 4.70
N PRO A 22 -30.81 -15.36 3.51
CA PRO A 22 -29.40 -15.61 3.38
C PRO A 22 -28.71 -14.63 4.33
N PHE A 23 -28.11 -15.13 5.41
CA PHE A 23 -26.94 -14.52 6.03
C PHE A 23 -25.78 -14.59 5.02
N SER A 24 -26.01 -14.09 3.81
CA SER A 24 -24.96 -13.73 2.89
C SER A 24 -24.38 -12.47 3.50
N SER A 25 -23.41 -12.66 4.39
CA SER A 25 -22.34 -11.69 4.52
C SER A 25 -21.69 -11.61 3.13
N HIS A 26 -22.28 -10.83 2.23
CA HIS A 26 -21.61 -10.38 1.03
C HIS A 26 -20.38 -9.65 1.55
N GLN A 27 -19.26 -10.36 1.65
CA GLN A 27 -17.95 -9.74 1.67
C GLN A 27 -17.99 -8.82 0.45
N PRO A 28 -17.96 -7.49 0.62
CA PRO A 28 -18.04 -6.60 -0.52
C PRO A 28 -16.93 -7.02 -1.47
N THR A 29 -17.30 -7.34 -2.72
CA THR A 29 -16.35 -7.68 -3.77
C THR A 29 -15.31 -6.59 -3.79
N LYS A 30 -14.06 -6.93 -3.45
CA LYS A 30 -12.98 -5.95 -3.48
C LYS A 30 -12.58 -5.80 -4.93
N GLU A 31 -12.82 -4.62 -5.50
CA GLU A 31 -12.32 -4.30 -6.83
C GLU A 31 -10.80 -4.47 -6.86
N THR A 32 -10.32 -5.15 -7.90
CA THR A 32 -8.88 -5.38 -8.09
C THR A 32 -8.30 -4.30 -8.97
N ILE A 33 -7.10 -3.84 -8.63
CA ILE A 33 -6.31 -3.02 -9.56
C ILE A 33 -5.89 -3.92 -10.71
N ILE A 34 -6.19 -3.48 -11.93
CA ILE A 34 -5.77 -4.10 -13.19
C ILE A 34 -5.10 -3.02 -14.02
N PHE A 35 -3.92 -3.30 -14.54
CA PHE A 35 -3.26 -2.41 -15.46
C PHE A 35 -3.92 -2.48 -16.86
N PHE A 36 -4.29 -1.30 -17.36
CA PHE A 36 -4.68 -1.09 -18.76
C PHE A 36 -3.72 -0.09 -19.40
N PRO A 37 -3.57 -0.08 -20.74
CA PRO A 37 -2.76 0.92 -21.43
C PRO A 37 -3.07 2.34 -20.96
N ILE A 38 -2.03 3.15 -20.72
CA ILE A 38 -2.18 4.51 -20.21
C ILE A 38 -2.91 5.37 -21.25
N ASN A 39 -3.95 6.08 -20.84
CA ASN A 39 -4.63 7.06 -21.67
C ASN A 39 -3.79 8.35 -21.74
N PRO A 40 -3.28 8.75 -22.92
CA PRO A 40 -2.42 9.92 -23.03
C PRO A 40 -3.15 11.25 -22.79
N HIS A 41 -4.49 11.24 -22.83
CA HIS A 41 -5.35 12.42 -22.73
C HIS A 41 -6.02 12.59 -21.36
N VAL A 42 -5.74 11.69 -20.40
CA VAL A 42 -6.35 11.73 -19.08
C VAL A 42 -5.27 11.71 -18.00
N LYS A 43 -5.21 12.76 -17.20
CA LYS A 43 -4.18 12.94 -16.16
C LYS A 43 -4.78 13.30 -14.81
N PHE A 44 -4.06 12.92 -13.77
CA PHE A 44 -4.27 13.48 -12.45
C PHE A 44 -3.78 14.93 -12.43
N HIS A 45 -4.65 15.87 -12.09
CA HIS A 45 -4.26 17.28 -11.94
C HIS A 45 -3.90 17.64 -10.50
N ASP A 46 -4.39 16.85 -9.54
CA ASP A 46 -4.01 16.95 -8.13
C ASP A 46 -3.91 15.55 -7.52
N ALA A 47 -2.86 15.34 -6.74
CA ALA A 47 -2.72 14.15 -5.91
C ALA A 47 -1.81 14.49 -4.72
N LYS A 48 -2.15 13.96 -3.55
CA LYS A 48 -1.39 14.21 -2.33
C LYS A 48 -1.51 13.06 -1.36
N THR A 49 -0.39 12.78 -0.69
CA THR A 49 -0.35 11.98 0.53
C THR A 49 0.25 12.83 1.63
N LYS A 50 -0.24 12.69 2.86
CA LYS A 50 0.23 13.46 4.00
C LYS A 50 0.22 12.64 5.28
N LEU A 51 1.30 12.79 6.04
CA LEU A 51 1.43 12.35 7.42
C LEU A 51 1.51 13.56 8.33
N GLN A 52 0.74 13.54 9.41
CA GLN A 52 0.76 14.59 10.42
C GLN A 52 0.66 14.00 11.81
N LEU A 53 1.58 14.39 12.69
CA LEU A 53 1.48 14.05 14.10
C LEU A 53 0.28 14.77 14.73
N GLN A 54 -0.51 14.05 15.51
CA GLN A 54 -1.55 14.62 16.35
C GLN A 54 -0.94 15.11 17.67
N PRO A 55 -1.31 16.32 18.16
CA PRO A 55 -0.59 17.01 19.23
C PRO A 55 -0.75 16.39 20.63
N ARG A 56 -1.55 15.33 20.79
CA ARG A 56 -1.86 14.74 22.10
C ARG A 56 -1.52 13.26 22.13
N LYS A 57 -0.77 12.87 23.17
CA LYS A 57 -0.63 11.48 23.59
C LYS A 57 -1.84 11.04 24.42
N ARG A 58 -2.19 9.76 24.32
CA ARG A 58 -3.11 9.09 25.23
C ARG A 58 -2.48 7.75 25.61
N GLU A 59 -2.44 7.44 26.89
CA GLU A 59 -1.93 6.16 27.40
C GLU A 59 -0.52 5.81 26.89
N GLY A 60 0.38 6.80 26.85
CA GLY A 60 1.76 6.61 26.37
C GLY A 60 1.90 6.39 24.86
N LYS A 61 0.84 6.57 24.08
CA LYS A 61 0.83 6.44 22.62
C LYS A 61 0.50 7.77 21.97
N TYR A 62 1.09 8.06 20.82
CA TYR A 62 0.69 9.16 19.95
C TYR A 62 -0.13 8.64 18.76
N SER A 63 -0.70 9.56 17.98
CA SER A 63 -1.43 9.23 16.77
C SER A 63 -0.94 10.05 15.59
N LEU A 64 -0.88 9.43 14.43
CA LEU A 64 -0.68 10.06 13.14
C LEU A 64 -2.03 10.20 12.45
N LEU A 65 -2.29 11.37 11.87
CA LEU A 65 -3.28 11.52 10.82
C LEU A 65 -2.58 11.24 9.49
N TRP A 66 -3.03 10.18 8.83
CA TRP A 66 -2.59 9.78 7.50
C TRP A 66 -3.72 10.01 6.53
N SER A 67 -3.48 10.81 5.48
CA SER A 67 -4.51 11.17 4.51
C SER A 67 -3.98 11.08 3.08
N THR A 68 -4.84 10.68 2.16
CA THR A 68 -4.58 10.75 0.72
C THR A 68 -5.74 11.43 0.00
N SER A 69 -5.44 12.22 -1.01
CA SER A 69 -6.42 12.81 -1.93
C SER A 69 -5.90 12.73 -3.36
N SER A 70 -6.79 12.54 -4.32
CA SER A 70 -6.43 12.61 -5.74
C SER A 70 -7.62 12.97 -6.61
N SER A 71 -7.36 13.69 -7.69
CA SER A 71 -8.35 14.20 -8.62
C SER A 71 -7.87 14.08 -10.06
N LEU A 72 -8.68 13.40 -10.87
CA LEU A 72 -8.48 13.29 -12.32
C LEU A 72 -9.06 14.49 -13.04
N ASP A 73 -8.71 14.74 -14.30
CA ASP A 73 -9.35 15.81 -15.08
C ASP A 73 -10.85 15.56 -15.41
N ARG A 74 -11.33 14.32 -15.22
CA ARG A 74 -12.71 13.90 -15.46
C ARG A 74 -13.13 12.75 -14.55
N ASN A 75 -14.41 12.37 -14.60
CA ASN A 75 -14.89 11.15 -13.97
C ASN A 75 -14.27 9.91 -14.64
N ALA A 76 -13.74 9.00 -13.84
CA ALA A 76 -13.33 7.67 -14.31
C ALA A 76 -14.45 6.66 -14.08
N TYR A 77 -14.49 5.59 -14.88
CA TYR A 77 -15.44 4.50 -14.72
C TYR A 77 -15.28 3.88 -13.32
N LEU A 78 -14.04 3.54 -12.96
CA LEU A 78 -13.65 3.09 -11.63
C LEU A 78 -12.45 3.90 -11.15
N ARG A 79 -12.54 4.42 -9.93
CA ARG A 79 -11.43 5.02 -9.19
C ARG A 79 -11.01 4.11 -8.07
N GLN A 80 -9.71 3.90 -7.91
CA GLN A 80 -9.16 3.15 -6.80
C GLN A 80 -7.85 3.78 -6.33
N ASP A 81 -7.81 4.16 -5.06
CA ASP A 81 -6.61 4.70 -4.43
C ASP A 81 -6.21 3.77 -3.29
N ILE A 82 -4.95 3.35 -3.28
CA ILE A 82 -4.36 2.58 -2.18
C ILE A 82 -3.18 3.33 -1.59
N SER A 83 -2.90 3.06 -0.32
CA SER A 83 -1.73 3.61 0.34
C SER A 83 -1.17 2.64 1.37
N LEU A 84 0.15 2.62 1.46
CA LEU A 84 0.92 1.79 2.39
C LEU A 84 1.64 2.72 3.37
N LEU A 85 1.54 2.43 4.67
CA LEU A 85 2.27 3.14 5.71
C LEU A 85 3.28 2.21 6.36
N PHE A 86 4.53 2.65 6.36
CA PHE A 86 5.66 1.95 6.94
C PHE A 86 6.21 2.72 8.14
N ALA A 87 6.71 1.98 9.13
CA ALA A 87 7.54 2.50 10.21
C ALA A 87 8.83 1.68 10.27
N ASP A 88 9.98 2.35 10.26
CA ASP A 88 11.31 1.74 10.38
C ASP A 88 11.52 0.52 9.46
N GLY A 89 11.06 0.62 8.22
CA GLY A 89 11.21 -0.45 7.23
C GLY A 89 10.15 -1.56 7.28
N ARG A 90 9.11 -1.45 8.10
CA ARG A 90 8.01 -2.44 8.20
C ARG A 90 6.64 -1.83 7.93
N LEU A 91 5.75 -2.59 7.29
CA LEU A 91 4.37 -2.17 7.05
C LEU A 91 3.59 -2.14 8.36
N VAL A 92 3.06 -0.99 8.73
CA VAL A 92 2.26 -0.83 9.95
C VAL A 92 0.77 -0.68 9.65
N ASP A 93 0.41 -0.15 8.49
CA ASP A 93 -0.99 0.00 8.10
C ASP A 93 -1.19 0.17 6.58
N ARG A 94 -2.45 0.06 6.15
CA ARG A 94 -2.90 0.18 4.76
C ARG A 94 -4.18 1.02 4.68
N LEU A 95 -4.33 1.77 3.58
CA LEU A 95 -5.51 2.53 3.21
C LEU A 95 -5.97 2.08 1.82
N SER A 96 -7.28 1.94 1.63
CA SER A 96 -7.86 1.74 0.30
C SER A 96 -9.25 2.34 0.24
N LYS A 97 -9.54 2.97 -0.89
CA LYS A 97 -10.87 3.43 -1.25
C LYS A 97 -11.06 3.25 -2.74
N TRP A 98 -12.24 2.76 -3.13
CA TRP A 98 -12.65 2.72 -4.53
C TRP A 98 -14.06 3.26 -4.68
N LYS A 99 -14.36 3.83 -5.85
CA LYS A 99 -15.69 4.34 -6.22
C LYS A 99 -15.83 4.36 -7.75
N ASN A 100 -17.05 4.15 -8.23
CA ASN A 100 -17.37 4.28 -9.65
C ASN A 100 -17.81 5.70 -10.00
N ASN A 101 -17.56 6.11 -11.24
CA ASN A 101 -18.07 7.37 -11.82
C ASN A 101 -17.76 8.62 -11.00
N VAL A 102 -16.54 8.72 -10.46
CA VAL A 102 -16.10 9.89 -9.71
C VAL A 102 -14.76 10.42 -10.22
N GLN A 103 -14.57 11.72 -10.10
CA GLN A 103 -13.33 12.41 -10.42
C GLN A 103 -12.34 12.41 -9.25
N THR A 104 -12.82 12.38 -8.02
CA THR A 104 -12.00 12.63 -6.82
C THR A 104 -12.17 11.53 -5.78
N LEU A 105 -11.06 11.12 -5.17
CA LEU A 105 -11.03 10.28 -3.98
C LEU A 105 -10.29 10.98 -2.85
N VAL A 106 -10.83 10.85 -1.64
CA VAL A 106 -10.22 11.31 -0.39
C VAL A 106 -10.39 10.23 0.67
N GLN A 107 -9.34 9.93 1.40
CA GLN A 107 -9.34 8.99 2.51
C GLN A 107 -8.40 9.47 3.61
N GLU A 108 -8.77 9.17 4.86
CA GLU A 108 -7.95 9.46 6.03
C GLU A 108 -8.08 8.34 7.06
N LYS A 109 -7.02 8.16 7.85
CA LYS A 109 -6.98 7.21 8.95
C LYS A 109 -6.10 7.76 10.06
N LYS A 110 -6.52 7.49 11.30
CA LYS A 110 -5.65 7.68 12.47
C LYS A 110 -4.90 6.40 12.76
N VAL A 111 -3.59 6.49 12.81
CA VAL A 111 -2.71 5.36 13.12
C VAL A 111 -2.03 5.63 14.46
N THR A 112 -2.17 4.72 15.40
CA THR A 112 -1.58 4.86 16.74
C THR A 112 -0.22 4.20 16.78
N ALA A 113 0.75 4.88 17.39
CA ALA A 113 2.10 4.36 17.59
C ALA A 113 2.66 4.83 18.95
N LYS A 114 3.81 4.27 19.30
CA LYS A 114 4.63 4.63 20.46
C LYS A 114 6.08 4.66 19.98
N ASP A 115 7.01 5.13 20.81
CA ASP A 115 8.44 5.17 20.49
C ASP A 115 8.77 6.07 19.27
N SER A 116 10.06 6.39 19.11
CA SER A 116 10.52 7.21 17.99
C SER A 116 10.60 6.38 16.71
N HIS A 117 10.10 6.92 15.60
CA HIS A 117 10.01 6.19 14.33
C HIS A 117 10.28 7.12 13.13
N LEU A 118 10.85 6.54 12.08
CA LEU A 118 10.75 7.05 10.72
C LEU A 118 9.52 6.44 10.06
N PHE A 119 8.50 7.26 9.81
CA PHE A 119 7.35 6.87 9.01
C PHE A 119 7.58 7.21 7.54
N GLN A 120 7.24 6.27 6.66
CA GLN A 120 7.25 6.46 5.21
C GLN A 120 5.93 5.97 4.65
N THR A 121 5.35 6.72 3.72
CA THR A 121 4.12 6.29 3.04
C THR A 121 4.23 6.52 1.55
N ILE A 122 3.63 5.60 0.79
CA ILE A 122 3.47 5.72 -0.66
C ILE A 122 2.06 5.28 -1.01
N SER A 123 1.45 6.08 -1.88
CA SER A 123 0.11 5.90 -2.41
C SER A 123 0.17 5.70 -3.91
N PHE A 124 -0.71 4.85 -4.40
CA PHE A 124 -0.97 4.66 -5.82
C PHE A 124 -2.41 5.08 -6.10
N HIS A 125 -2.57 6.01 -7.04
CA HIS A 125 -3.85 6.55 -7.46
C HIS A 125 -4.13 6.03 -8.85
N HIS A 126 -5.26 5.36 -9.02
CA HIS A 126 -5.62 4.69 -10.26
C HIS A 126 -7.02 5.12 -10.71
N GLY A 127 -7.18 5.29 -12.01
CA GLY A 127 -8.46 5.47 -12.67
C GLY A 127 -8.55 4.59 -13.91
N GLU A 128 -9.59 3.77 -13.96
CA GLU A 128 -9.99 2.99 -15.12
C GLU A 128 -10.98 3.79 -15.96
N LEU A 129 -10.75 3.84 -17.27
CA LEU A 129 -11.49 4.68 -18.21
C LEU A 129 -12.09 3.78 -19.29
N HIS A 130 -13.40 3.91 -19.51
CA HIS A 130 -14.12 3.20 -20.56
C HIS A 130 -14.50 4.19 -21.65
N GLU A 131 -13.90 4.03 -22.84
CA GLU A 131 -14.13 4.89 -24.00
C GLU A 131 -14.61 4.02 -25.18
N GLY A 132 -15.94 3.87 -25.30
CA GLY A 132 -16.54 2.92 -26.23
C GLY A 132 -16.18 1.48 -25.85
N ASN A 133 -15.44 0.78 -26.72
CA ASN A 133 -14.95 -0.58 -26.47
C ASN A 133 -13.53 -0.62 -25.88
N ALA A 134 -12.87 0.52 -25.73
CA ALA A 134 -11.51 0.59 -25.20
C ALA A 134 -11.54 0.79 -23.68
N ILE A 135 -10.74 -0.02 -22.97
CA ILE A 135 -10.45 0.19 -21.55
C ILE A 135 -9.00 0.68 -21.45
N THR A 136 -8.82 1.84 -20.83
CA THR A 136 -7.53 2.47 -20.60
C THR A 136 -7.40 2.84 -19.13
N SER A 137 -6.20 3.23 -18.69
CA SER A 137 -6.00 3.70 -17.32
C SER A 137 -5.28 5.04 -17.25
N SER A 138 -5.43 5.72 -16.12
CA SER A 138 -4.56 6.82 -15.70
C SER A 138 -4.06 6.51 -14.31
N GLN A 139 -2.81 6.87 -14.02
CA GLN A 139 -2.18 6.57 -12.75
C GLN A 139 -1.21 7.66 -12.31
N THR A 140 -0.98 7.73 -11.01
CA THR A 140 0.14 8.49 -10.42
C THR A 140 0.45 7.95 -9.03
N MET A 141 1.66 8.22 -8.53
CA MET A 141 2.04 7.95 -7.14
C MET A 141 2.16 9.23 -6.34
N THR A 142 1.95 9.16 -5.03
CA THR A 142 2.36 10.22 -4.10
C THR A 142 3.00 9.60 -2.87
N SER A 143 3.87 10.34 -2.19
CA SER A 143 4.52 9.86 -0.98
C SER A 143 4.62 10.96 0.07
N ASP A 144 4.86 10.57 1.31
CA ASP A 144 5.26 11.45 2.39
C ASP A 144 6.15 10.68 3.38
N TYR A 145 6.89 11.39 4.22
CA TYR A 145 7.67 10.81 5.30
C TYR A 145 7.64 11.74 6.51
N LEU A 146 7.68 11.16 7.71
CA LEU A 146 7.62 11.92 8.94
C LEU A 146 8.50 11.25 10.00
N TYR A 147 9.45 12.01 10.53
CA TYR A 147 10.17 11.61 11.74
C TYR A 147 9.30 11.98 12.94
N VAL A 148 9.06 11.04 13.84
CA VAL A 148 8.39 11.29 15.12
C VAL A 148 9.32 10.92 16.25
N ILE A 149 9.50 11.86 17.18
CA ILE A 149 10.38 11.70 18.33
C ILE A 149 9.51 11.56 19.58
N ASP A 150 9.47 10.34 20.11
CA ASP A 150 8.83 10.01 21.37
C ASP A 150 9.91 9.54 22.36
N SER A 151 10.55 10.52 23.00
CA SER A 151 11.62 10.31 23.98
C SER A 151 11.14 10.65 25.39
N PRO A 152 11.56 9.92 26.43
CA PRO A 152 11.36 10.32 27.82
C PRO A 152 11.97 11.68 28.17
N TYR A 153 12.95 12.14 27.38
CA TYR A 153 13.76 13.33 27.67
C TYR A 153 13.33 14.58 26.89
N SER A 154 12.36 14.48 25.97
CA SER A 154 11.89 15.60 25.16
C SER A 154 10.37 15.55 24.95
N PRO A 155 9.70 16.70 24.75
CA PRO A 155 8.32 16.69 24.29
C PRO A 155 8.17 15.89 23.00
N LEU A 156 6.97 15.33 22.79
CA LEU A 156 6.63 14.70 21.53
C LEU A 156 6.79 15.72 20.40
N ALA A 157 7.61 15.39 19.42
CA ALA A 157 7.89 16.25 18.29
C ALA A 157 7.83 15.45 16.99
N SER A 158 7.62 16.14 15.88
CA SER A 158 7.74 15.55 14.55
C SER A 158 8.24 16.56 13.56
N PHE A 159 8.98 16.09 12.56
CA PHE A 159 9.47 16.94 11.48
C PHE A 159 9.56 16.16 10.18
N HIS A 160 9.33 16.85 9.06
CA HIS A 160 9.59 16.31 7.73
C HIS A 160 11.06 16.53 7.36
N ARG A 161 11.57 17.75 7.54
CA ARG A 161 12.97 18.09 7.23
C ARG A 161 13.67 18.59 8.48
N ALA A 162 14.78 17.95 8.84
CA ALA A 162 15.58 18.40 9.98
C ALA A 162 16.18 19.80 9.74
N THR A 163 15.92 20.70 10.68
CA THR A 163 16.40 22.08 10.69
C THR A 163 17.31 22.35 11.89
N THR A 164 17.01 21.76 13.05
CA THR A 164 17.79 21.92 14.29
C THR A 164 18.88 20.85 14.42
N ARG A 165 19.80 21.03 15.39
CA ARG A 165 20.85 20.04 15.69
C ARG A 165 20.24 18.72 16.17
N ASP A 166 19.25 18.79 17.05
CA ASP A 166 18.61 17.61 17.63
C ASP A 166 17.80 16.84 16.58
N GLU A 167 17.08 17.55 15.70
CA GLU A 167 16.37 16.91 14.57
C GLU A 167 17.34 16.21 13.62
N LYS A 168 18.51 16.81 13.34
CA LYS A 168 19.53 16.17 12.48
C LYS A 168 20.11 14.92 13.10
N GLU A 169 20.34 14.91 14.41
CA GLU A 169 20.82 13.72 15.11
C GLU A 169 19.77 12.62 15.11
N TRP A 170 18.52 12.95 15.43
CA TRP A 170 17.42 11.97 15.36
C TRP A 170 17.20 11.42 13.97
N GLN A 171 17.21 12.28 12.95
CA GLN A 171 17.11 11.86 11.55
C GLN A 171 18.25 10.89 11.21
N LYS A 172 19.49 11.19 11.62
CA LYS A 172 20.64 10.33 11.39
C LYS A 172 20.46 8.97 12.06
N VAL A 173 20.04 8.93 13.33
CA VAL A 173 19.82 7.69 14.08
C VAL A 173 18.71 6.86 13.44
N LEU A 174 17.54 7.44 13.18
CA LEU A 174 16.40 6.72 12.60
C LEU A 174 16.69 6.22 11.19
N ASN A 175 17.36 7.02 10.35
CA ASN A 175 17.77 6.60 9.01
C ASN A 175 18.81 5.48 9.08
N LYS A 176 19.82 5.60 9.96
CA LYS A 176 20.85 4.58 10.11
C LYS A 176 20.23 3.24 10.51
N THR A 177 19.42 3.23 11.57
CA THR A 177 18.77 2.02 12.07
C THR A 177 17.84 1.40 11.02
N THR A 178 17.05 2.22 10.33
CA THR A 178 16.14 1.75 9.27
C THR A 178 16.94 1.15 8.10
N ASN A 179 18.00 1.82 7.66
CA ASN A 179 18.82 1.35 6.54
C ASN A 179 19.59 0.09 6.88
N GLU A 180 20.16 -0.02 8.08
CA GLU A 180 20.85 -1.24 8.54
C GLU A 180 19.87 -2.43 8.58
N PHE A 181 18.65 -2.21 9.09
CA PHE A 181 17.59 -3.21 9.06
C PHE A 181 17.25 -3.64 7.64
N LEU A 182 16.97 -2.69 6.75
CA LEU A 182 16.59 -2.96 5.37
C LEU A 182 17.73 -3.65 4.59
N GLN A 183 18.97 -3.22 4.75
CA GLN A 183 20.15 -3.85 4.13
C GLN A 183 20.33 -5.30 4.58
N GLN A 184 20.21 -5.55 5.89
CA GLN A 184 20.28 -6.92 6.42
C GLN A 184 19.18 -7.81 5.81
N LYS A 185 17.95 -7.29 5.70
CA LYS A 185 16.82 -8.03 5.13
C LYS A 185 16.97 -8.24 3.62
N ALA A 186 17.41 -7.23 2.88
CA ALA A 186 17.72 -7.36 1.46
C ALA A 186 18.78 -8.44 1.22
N GLN A 187 19.89 -8.43 1.97
CA GLN A 187 20.93 -9.44 1.84
C GLN A 187 20.40 -10.84 2.15
N SER A 188 19.58 -10.99 3.20
CA SER A 188 18.93 -12.26 3.56
C SER A 188 18.01 -12.78 2.44
N LEU A 189 17.23 -11.90 1.80
CA LEU A 189 16.33 -12.24 0.70
C LEU A 189 17.10 -12.63 -0.57
N LEU A 190 18.09 -11.81 -0.96
CA LEU A 190 18.93 -12.07 -2.13
C LEU A 190 19.68 -13.39 -2.01
N SER A 191 20.28 -13.67 -0.84
CA SER A 191 20.97 -14.93 -0.58
C SER A 191 20.01 -16.12 -0.59
N HIS A 192 18.82 -15.99 0.01
CA HIS A 192 17.85 -17.08 0.06
C HIS A 192 17.33 -17.49 -1.32
N PHE A 193 17.04 -16.52 -2.18
CA PHE A 193 16.56 -16.76 -3.54
C PHE A 193 17.70 -16.89 -4.57
N SER A 194 18.96 -16.92 -4.12
CA SER A 194 20.15 -17.02 -4.99
C SER A 194 20.20 -15.94 -6.09
N ILE A 195 19.80 -14.71 -5.76
CA ILE A 195 19.71 -13.60 -6.71
C ILE A 195 21.05 -12.85 -6.77
N ASN A 196 21.58 -12.72 -7.99
CA ASN A 196 22.74 -11.89 -8.29
C ASN A 196 22.32 -10.43 -8.43
N SER A 197 22.52 -9.61 -7.38
CA SER A 197 22.05 -8.22 -7.33
C SER A 197 22.64 -7.32 -8.41
N GLN A 198 23.81 -7.66 -8.95
CA GLN A 198 24.47 -6.88 -10.00
C GLN A 198 23.70 -6.91 -11.33
N GLN A 199 22.78 -7.86 -11.52
CA GLN A 199 21.92 -7.97 -12.71
C GLN A 199 20.66 -7.11 -12.65
N TYR A 200 20.42 -6.40 -11.54
CA TYR A 200 19.17 -5.68 -11.30
C TYR A 200 19.41 -4.21 -10.93
N TYR A 201 18.45 -3.36 -11.27
CA TYR A 201 18.23 -2.12 -10.55
C TYR A 201 17.39 -2.43 -9.30
N SER A 202 17.82 -1.92 -8.15
CA SER A 202 17.21 -2.25 -6.84
C SER A 202 16.62 -1.00 -6.20
N PHE A 203 15.34 -1.05 -5.83
CA PHE A 203 14.63 0.07 -5.21
C PHE A 203 13.74 -0.43 -4.08
N TYR A 204 13.58 0.34 -3.01
CA TYR A 204 12.46 0.10 -2.11
C TYR A 204 11.21 0.77 -2.68
N LEU A 205 10.04 0.19 -2.41
CA LEU A 205 8.78 0.67 -2.98
C LEU A 205 8.55 2.20 -2.81
N PRO A 206 8.79 2.83 -1.63
CA PRO A 206 8.64 4.28 -1.49
C PRO A 206 9.55 5.11 -2.39
N ASP A 207 10.71 4.59 -2.78
CA ASP A 207 11.69 5.30 -3.62
C ASP A 207 11.22 5.42 -5.07
N LEU A 208 10.24 4.60 -5.49
CA LEU A 208 9.70 4.64 -6.85
C LEU A 208 8.96 5.94 -7.19
N ILE A 209 8.69 6.79 -6.20
CA ILE A 209 8.01 8.08 -6.41
C ILE A 209 8.70 8.96 -7.46
N ILE A 210 10.03 8.89 -7.55
CA ILE A 210 10.81 9.68 -8.51
C ILE A 210 10.44 9.35 -9.97
N TYR A 211 9.96 8.13 -10.22
CA TYR A 211 9.63 7.65 -11.55
C TYR A 211 8.25 8.10 -12.05
N ASN A 212 7.55 8.94 -11.29
CA ASN A 212 6.46 9.76 -11.84
C ASN A 212 6.98 10.79 -12.87
N GLU A 213 8.18 11.32 -12.63
CA GLU A 213 8.73 12.46 -13.38
C GLU A 213 10.00 12.10 -14.15
N GLN A 214 10.65 11.00 -13.78
CA GLN A 214 11.85 10.50 -14.44
C GLN A 214 11.60 9.11 -15.03
N PRO A 215 12.10 8.80 -16.24
CA PRO A 215 12.02 7.43 -16.73
C PRO A 215 12.97 6.53 -15.96
N LEU A 216 12.68 5.22 -15.96
CA LEU A 216 13.68 4.21 -15.62
C LEU A 216 14.87 4.30 -16.61
N PRO A 217 16.09 3.90 -16.20
CA PRO A 217 17.27 3.97 -17.07
C PRO A 217 17.02 3.34 -18.44
N ASP A 218 17.43 4.00 -19.53
CA ASP A 218 17.31 3.48 -20.90
C ASP A 218 15.87 3.22 -21.39
N LEU A 219 14.84 3.65 -20.65
CA LEU A 219 13.43 3.53 -21.04
C LEU A 219 12.79 4.89 -21.33
N SER A 220 11.67 4.85 -22.06
CA SER A 220 10.79 6.02 -22.19
C SER A 220 9.91 6.18 -20.95
N MET A 221 9.29 7.35 -20.81
CA MET A 221 8.30 7.58 -19.74
C MET A 221 7.10 6.65 -19.89
N GLU A 222 6.62 6.43 -21.12
CA GLU A 222 5.48 5.54 -21.39
C GLU A 222 5.79 4.12 -20.92
N LYS A 223 6.96 3.58 -21.27
CA LYS A 223 7.34 2.23 -20.85
C LYS A 223 7.57 2.13 -19.35
N THR A 224 8.12 3.19 -18.74
CA THR A 224 8.27 3.29 -17.29
C THR A 224 6.91 3.21 -16.60
N GLN A 225 5.91 3.97 -17.06
CA GLN A 225 4.56 3.95 -16.51
C GLN A 225 3.88 2.59 -16.70
N GLU A 226 4.10 1.92 -17.83
CA GLU A 226 3.60 0.55 -18.06
C GLU A 226 4.16 -0.42 -17.01
N ILE A 227 5.47 -0.40 -16.77
CA ILE A 227 6.13 -1.25 -15.78
C ILE A 227 5.61 -0.95 -14.37
N LEU A 228 5.49 0.32 -14.01
CA LEU A 228 4.98 0.74 -12.70
C LEU A 228 3.53 0.32 -12.49
N GLY A 229 2.68 0.43 -13.52
CA GLY A 229 1.27 0.04 -13.43
C GLY A 229 1.11 -1.47 -13.19
N LYS A 230 1.84 -2.28 -13.96
CA LYS A 230 1.89 -3.74 -13.77
C LYS A 230 2.46 -4.12 -12.39
N LEU A 231 3.53 -3.44 -11.96
CA LEU A 231 4.11 -3.62 -10.63
C LEU A 231 3.06 -3.39 -9.53
N TRP A 232 2.32 -2.29 -9.60
CA TRP A 232 1.29 -1.96 -8.62
C TRP A 232 0.11 -2.92 -8.62
N GLU A 233 -0.30 -3.43 -9.78
CA GLU A 233 -1.26 -4.54 -9.86
C GLU A 233 -0.74 -5.77 -9.09
N GLY A 234 0.51 -6.16 -9.31
CA GLY A 234 1.12 -7.29 -8.59
C GLY A 234 1.26 -7.04 -7.09
N ILE A 235 1.71 -5.84 -6.67
CA ILE A 235 1.77 -5.44 -5.25
C ILE A 235 0.37 -5.48 -4.64
N TYR A 236 -0.65 -5.00 -5.35
CA TYR A 236 -2.02 -5.01 -4.85
C TYR A 236 -2.47 -6.44 -4.54
N LYS A 237 -2.27 -7.35 -5.49
CA LYS A 237 -2.71 -8.75 -5.38
C LYS A 237 -1.92 -9.56 -4.35
N SER A 238 -0.60 -9.37 -4.28
CA SER A 238 0.32 -10.25 -3.52
C SER A 238 0.73 -9.71 -2.15
N TYR A 239 0.59 -8.41 -1.93
CA TYR A 239 1.04 -7.74 -0.70
C TYR A 239 -0.07 -6.91 -0.08
N PHE A 240 -0.77 -6.08 -0.87
CA PHE A 240 -1.82 -5.21 -0.33
C PHE A 240 -3.05 -5.99 0.12
N LEU A 241 -3.54 -6.99 -0.62
CA LEU A 241 -4.72 -7.76 -0.20
C LEU A 241 -4.38 -8.76 0.92
N GLY A 242 -3.18 -9.33 0.86
CA GLY A 242 -2.66 -10.33 1.78
C GLY A 242 -1.65 -11.22 1.07
N ILE A 243 -0.76 -11.83 1.85
CA ILE A 243 0.32 -12.67 1.33
C ILE A 243 -0.19 -14.10 1.30
N LYS A 244 -0.35 -14.67 0.10
CA LYS A 244 -0.77 -16.06 -0.07
C LYS A 244 0.41 -17.00 0.19
N LYS A 245 0.24 -17.95 1.10
CA LYS A 245 1.22 -18.99 1.41
C LYS A 245 1.08 -20.19 0.48
N GLU A 246 2.08 -21.07 0.49
CA GLU A 246 2.08 -22.33 -0.25
C GLU A 246 0.91 -23.24 0.15
N ASP A 247 0.54 -23.24 1.43
CA ASP A 247 -0.63 -23.97 1.95
C ASP A 247 -1.99 -23.36 1.55
N GLY A 248 -1.98 -22.26 0.79
CA GLY A 248 -3.17 -21.55 0.32
C GLY A 248 -3.76 -20.56 1.32
N SER A 249 -3.24 -20.47 2.55
CA SER A 249 -3.68 -19.49 3.54
C SER A 249 -3.25 -18.07 3.15
N ILE A 250 -3.99 -17.06 3.63
CA ILE A 250 -3.70 -15.65 3.36
C ILE A 250 -3.26 -15.00 4.68
N LEU A 251 -2.00 -14.60 4.73
CA LEU A 251 -1.40 -13.90 5.85
C LEU A 251 -1.59 -12.38 5.72
N SER A 252 -1.85 -11.72 6.85
CA SER A 252 -1.87 -10.26 6.91
C SER A 252 -0.46 -9.72 6.61
N PRO A 253 -0.30 -8.75 5.70
CA PRO A 253 1.02 -8.21 5.36
C PRO A 253 1.57 -7.29 6.47
N ILE A 254 0.77 -6.93 7.48
CA ILE A 254 1.20 -6.05 8.57
C ILE A 254 2.38 -6.67 9.32
N GLY A 255 3.44 -5.89 9.50
CA GLY A 255 4.71 -6.29 10.08
C GLY A 255 5.73 -6.81 9.07
N SER A 256 5.34 -7.03 7.81
CA SER A 256 6.27 -7.41 6.73
C SER A 256 7.19 -6.25 6.37
N THR A 257 8.35 -6.54 5.80
CA THR A 257 9.30 -5.53 5.35
C THR A 257 8.71 -4.68 4.22
N ILE A 258 9.26 -3.48 4.02
CA ILE A 258 9.07 -2.72 2.78
C ILE A 258 9.44 -3.62 1.60
N PRO A 259 8.63 -3.68 0.53
CA PRO A 259 8.98 -4.44 -0.67
C PRO A 259 10.27 -3.92 -1.31
N LEU A 260 11.22 -4.83 -1.52
CA LEU A 260 12.40 -4.61 -2.35
C LEU A 260 12.05 -4.99 -3.79
N ILE A 261 12.12 -4.01 -4.67
CA ILE A 261 11.81 -4.13 -6.09
C ILE A 261 13.13 -4.31 -6.84
N LEU A 262 13.23 -5.40 -7.60
CA LEU A 262 14.36 -5.70 -8.47
C LEU A 262 13.88 -5.68 -9.91
N ILE A 263 14.38 -4.77 -10.73
CA ILE A 263 14.08 -4.71 -12.16
C ILE A 263 15.30 -5.23 -12.90
N SER A 264 15.15 -6.28 -13.71
CA SER A 264 16.28 -6.83 -14.45
C SER A 264 16.83 -5.79 -15.42
N LYS A 265 18.15 -5.67 -15.53
CA LYS A 265 18.79 -4.66 -16.39
C LYS A 265 18.52 -4.86 -17.88
N ASP A 266 18.14 -6.07 -18.28
CA ASP A 266 17.68 -6.40 -19.63
C ASP A 266 16.16 -6.18 -19.83
N TYR A 267 15.45 -5.74 -18.79
CA TYR A 267 14.00 -5.55 -18.78
C TYR A 267 13.18 -6.78 -19.20
N SER A 268 13.71 -7.99 -18.99
CA SER A 268 12.95 -9.23 -19.17
C SER A 268 11.87 -9.40 -18.10
N HIS A 269 12.18 -9.10 -16.84
CA HIS A 269 11.29 -9.31 -15.70
C HIS A 269 11.58 -8.35 -14.54
N LEU A 270 10.65 -8.30 -13.59
CA LEU A 270 10.86 -7.70 -12.28
C LEU A 270 10.55 -8.70 -11.18
N MET A 271 11.13 -8.47 -10.01
CA MET A 271 10.85 -9.21 -8.79
C MET A 271 10.44 -8.27 -7.67
N VAL A 272 9.54 -8.76 -6.81
CA VAL A 272 9.17 -8.11 -5.55
C VAL A 272 9.52 -9.06 -4.42
N LEU A 273 10.45 -8.64 -3.57
CA LEU A 273 10.92 -9.42 -2.43
C LEU A 273 10.41 -8.81 -1.12
N THR A 274 9.86 -9.63 -0.25
CA THR A 274 9.42 -9.23 1.10
C THR A 274 9.73 -10.32 2.11
N GLU A 275 9.91 -9.94 3.37
CA GLU A 275 9.92 -10.87 4.50
C GLU A 275 8.72 -10.57 5.40
N THR A 276 7.92 -11.59 5.72
CA THR A 276 6.74 -11.43 6.59
C THR A 276 7.14 -11.15 8.03
N LYS A 277 6.15 -10.77 8.87
CA LYS A 277 6.37 -10.59 10.31
C LYS A 277 6.98 -11.83 10.97
N ASP A 278 6.61 -13.02 10.50
CA ASP A 278 7.03 -14.31 11.06
C ASP A 278 8.34 -14.82 10.44
N GLY A 279 8.98 -14.03 9.56
CA GLY A 279 10.27 -14.36 8.92
C GLY A 279 10.16 -15.16 7.62
N GLU A 280 8.96 -15.42 7.13
CA GLU A 280 8.73 -16.10 5.84
C GLU A 280 9.17 -15.19 4.69
N LYS A 281 10.00 -15.71 3.79
CA LYS A 281 10.55 -14.95 2.66
C LYS A 281 9.68 -15.19 1.43
N ILE A 282 9.27 -14.11 0.79
CA ILE A 282 8.33 -14.14 -0.32
C ILE A 282 8.98 -13.49 -1.54
N GLN A 283 8.82 -14.15 -2.70
CA GLN A 283 9.23 -13.66 -4.00
C GLN A 283 8.04 -13.69 -4.95
N LEU A 284 7.76 -12.55 -5.57
CA LEU A 284 6.89 -12.46 -6.73
C LEU A 284 7.76 -12.12 -7.95
N ILE A 285 7.59 -12.85 -9.05
CA ILE A 285 8.23 -12.56 -10.34
C ILE A 285 7.15 -12.15 -11.33
N GLN A 286 7.38 -11.07 -12.08
CA GLN A 286 6.49 -10.59 -13.14
C GLN A 286 7.30 -10.38 -14.42
N GLN A 287 6.82 -10.88 -15.55
CA GLN A 287 7.44 -10.64 -16.85
C GLN A 287 7.10 -9.22 -17.32
N ILE A 288 8.10 -8.47 -17.79
CA ILE A 288 7.91 -7.12 -18.35
C ILE A 288 7.59 -7.21 -19.84
N SER A 289 8.21 -8.19 -20.51
CA SER A 289 8.06 -8.47 -21.93
C SER A 289 7.11 -9.65 -22.15
N SER A 290 6.08 -9.43 -22.98
CA SER A 290 5.33 -10.45 -23.71
C SER A 290 5.20 -9.99 -25.14
#